data_AF-A0AAZ1XMZ5-F1
#
_entry.id   AF-A0AAZ1XMZ5-F1
#
_cell.length_a   1.000
_cell.length_b   1.000
_cell.length_c   1.000
_cell.angle_alpha   90.00
_cell.angle_beta   90.00
_cell.angle_gamma   90.00
#
_symmetry.space_group_name_H-M   'P 1'
#
loop_
_entity.id
_entity.type
_entity.pdbx_description
1 polymer ?
#
loop_
_entity_poly.entity_id
_entity_poly.type
_entity_poly.pdbx_seq_one_letter_code
_entity_poly.pdbx_strand_id
1 'polypeptide(L)'
;PLLCLSLANNNIKALPRDLFIDLDSLIELDLRGNAFECDCRAKWLMTWLKNTNATVSDVVCAGPEDMKGKRLNDMTSLQNECVSTGEKHLKSLSVDTFSYKNDVYVAISAPSTESCMIFQWDHIEMNFRTYDNITGKF
;
A
#
# COMPACT_ATOMS: atom_id res chain seq x y z
N PRO A 1 17.68 -15.17 -11.72
CA PRO A 1 17.63 -13.81 -12.29
C PRO A 1 16.50 -13.69 -13.32
N LEU A 2 15.49 -12.87 -13.02
CA LEU A 2 14.44 -12.54 -13.99
C LEU A 2 14.90 -11.31 -14.78
N LEU A 3 15.07 -11.47 -16.10
CA LEU A 3 15.57 -10.41 -16.97
C LEU A 3 14.44 -9.66 -17.68
N CYS A 4 13.38 -10.38 -18.08
CA CYS A 4 12.23 -9.82 -18.77
C CYS A 4 10.94 -10.29 -18.08
N LEU A 5 10.02 -9.37 -17.83
CA LEU A 5 8.69 -9.63 -17.27
C LEU A 5 7.63 -9.05 -18.20
N SER A 6 6.65 -9.86 -18.62
CA SER A 6 5.48 -9.36 -19.35
C SER A 6 4.23 -9.58 -18.51
N LEU A 7 3.51 -8.48 -18.26
CA LEU A 7 2.17 -8.44 -17.67
C LEU A 7 1.17 -7.83 -18.68
N ALA A 8 1.50 -7.84 -19.97
CA ALA A 8 0.68 -7.24 -21.00
C ALA A 8 -0.68 -7.92 -21.15
N ASN A 9 -1.72 -7.15 -21.49
CA ASN A 9 -3.08 -7.61 -21.81
C ASN A 9 -3.78 -8.40 -20.69
N ASN A 10 -3.50 -8.07 -19.43
CA ASN A 10 -4.10 -8.74 -18.27
C ASN A 10 -5.26 -7.93 -17.63
N ASN A 11 -5.72 -6.87 -18.30
CA ASN A 11 -6.78 -5.98 -17.80
C ASN A 11 -6.48 -5.42 -16.39
N ILE A 12 -5.20 -5.20 -16.09
CA ILE A 12 -4.73 -4.70 -14.80
C ILE A 12 -5.19 -3.26 -14.62
N LYS A 13 -5.82 -2.99 -13.49
CA LYS A 13 -6.24 -1.63 -13.11
C LYS A 13 -5.26 -0.95 -12.15
N ALA A 14 -4.65 -1.71 -11.26
CA ALA A 14 -3.64 -1.24 -10.33
C ALA A 14 -2.70 -2.38 -9.98
N LEU A 15 -1.45 -2.06 -9.69
CA LEU A 15 -0.47 -3.01 -9.18
C LEU A 15 -0.26 -2.77 -7.68
N PRO A 16 -0.09 -3.84 -6.88
CA PRO A 16 0.26 -3.74 -5.47
C PRO A 16 1.53 -2.92 -5.26
N ARG A 17 1.56 -2.13 -4.19
CA ARG A 17 2.74 -1.35 -3.81
C ARG A 17 3.95 -2.27 -3.66
N ASP A 18 5.10 -1.80 -4.12
CA ASP A 18 6.41 -2.44 -3.96
C ASP A 18 6.52 -3.83 -4.61
N LEU A 19 5.63 -4.16 -5.56
CA LEU A 19 5.66 -5.44 -6.31
C LEU A 19 7.03 -5.72 -6.97
N PHE A 20 7.78 -4.66 -7.30
CA PHE A 20 9.06 -4.74 -8.01
C PHE A 20 10.28 -4.53 -7.12
N ILE A 21 10.12 -4.54 -5.79
CA ILE A 21 11.22 -4.23 -4.85
C ILE A 21 12.37 -5.23 -4.92
N ASP A 22 12.07 -6.52 -5.16
CA ASP A 22 13.07 -7.60 -5.20
C ASP A 22 13.49 -7.98 -6.64
N LEU A 23 13.14 -7.15 -7.64
CA LEU A 23 13.42 -7.43 -9.05
C LEU A 23 14.67 -6.69 -9.55
N ASP A 24 15.78 -6.80 -8.81
CA ASP A 24 17.04 -6.08 -9.08
C ASP A 24 17.66 -6.39 -10.46
N SER A 25 17.36 -7.56 -11.03
CA SER A 25 17.89 -7.99 -12.33
C SER A 25 16.98 -7.65 -13.52
N LEU A 26 15.89 -6.92 -13.30
CA LEU A 26 14.90 -6.65 -14.34
C LEU A 26 15.45 -5.68 -15.39
N ILE A 27 15.44 -6.10 -16.65
CA ILE A 27 15.88 -5.32 -17.82
C ILE A 27 14.69 -4.85 -18.65
N GLU A 28 13.65 -5.69 -18.79
CA GLU A 28 12.46 -5.34 -19.58
C GLU A 28 11.16 -5.63 -18.83
N LEU A 29 10.22 -4.69 -18.91
CA LEU A 29 8.87 -4.82 -18.36
C LEU A 29 7.81 -4.39 -19.39
N ASP A 30 6.95 -5.33 -19.80
CA ASP A 30 5.81 -5.04 -20.69
C ASP A 30 4.50 -4.96 -19.90
N LEU A 31 3.89 -3.77 -19.88
CA LEU A 31 2.63 -3.44 -19.21
C LEU A 31 1.53 -3.03 -20.20
N ARG A 32 1.73 -3.17 -21.52
CA ARG A 32 0.77 -2.72 -22.53
C ARG A 32 -0.57 -3.44 -22.45
N GLY A 33 -1.62 -2.82 -22.95
CA GLY A 33 -2.95 -3.44 -23.04
C GLY A 33 -3.65 -3.63 -21.69
N ASN A 34 -3.21 -2.91 -20.65
CA ASN A 34 -3.86 -2.87 -19.34
C ASN A 34 -4.69 -1.59 -19.18
N ALA A 35 -5.65 -1.61 -18.25
CA ALA A 35 -6.62 -0.55 -18.03
C ALA A 35 -6.31 0.23 -16.74
N PHE A 36 -5.14 0.85 -16.66
CA PHE A 36 -4.64 1.45 -15.42
C PHE A 36 -5.50 2.61 -14.93
N GLU A 37 -5.86 2.55 -13.65
CA GLU A 37 -6.46 3.64 -12.88
C GLU A 37 -5.32 4.46 -12.26
N CYS A 38 -5.03 5.61 -12.85
CA CYS A 38 -3.97 6.52 -12.44
C CYS A 38 -4.42 7.43 -11.30
N ASP A 39 -4.83 6.81 -10.20
CA ASP A 39 -5.15 7.47 -8.94
C ASP A 39 -3.99 7.35 -7.93
N CYS A 40 -4.28 7.60 -6.65
CA CYS A 40 -3.32 7.52 -5.56
C CYS A 40 -2.54 6.19 -5.50
N ARG A 41 -3.16 5.08 -5.93
CA ARG A 41 -2.56 3.74 -5.92
C ARG A 41 -1.48 3.59 -6.98
N ALA A 42 -1.53 4.37 -8.06
CA ALA A 42 -0.53 4.37 -9.13
C ALA A 42 0.72 5.21 -8.79
N LYS A 43 0.71 5.97 -7.69
CA LYS A 43 1.82 6.88 -7.32
C LYS A 43 3.15 6.17 -7.14
N TRP A 44 3.16 5.00 -6.49
CA TRP A 44 4.39 4.23 -6.31
C TRP A 44 4.95 3.79 -7.67
N LEU A 45 4.08 3.35 -8.60
CA LEU A 45 4.46 2.91 -9.93
C LEU A 45 5.01 4.07 -10.75
N MET A 46 4.35 5.24 -10.71
CA MET A 46 4.86 6.47 -11.33
C MET A 46 6.26 6.83 -10.82
N THR A 47 6.49 6.77 -9.51
CA THR A 47 7.81 7.03 -8.92
C THR A 47 8.83 5.97 -9.35
N TRP A 48 8.44 4.70 -9.38
CA TRP A 48 9.30 3.61 -9.79
C TRP A 48 9.71 3.72 -11.27
N LEU A 49 8.77 4.04 -12.16
CA LEU A 49 9.02 4.23 -13.61
C LEU A 49 10.08 5.31 -13.89
N LYS A 50 10.14 6.36 -13.05
CA LYS A 50 11.12 7.44 -13.19
C LYS A 50 12.53 7.07 -12.73
N ASN A 51 12.65 6.08 -11.85
CA ASN A 51 13.90 5.72 -11.19
C ASN A 51 14.49 4.40 -11.69
N THR A 52 13.70 3.59 -12.39
CA THR A 52 14.15 2.28 -12.88
C THR A 52 15.09 2.42 -14.08
N ASN A 53 16.08 1.54 -14.15
CA ASN A 53 16.94 1.39 -15.33
C ASN A 53 16.38 0.38 -16.34
N ALA A 54 15.27 -0.29 -16.00
CA ALA A 54 14.61 -1.22 -16.91
C ALA A 54 13.94 -0.46 -18.06
N THR A 55 13.92 -1.08 -19.24
CA THR A 55 13.10 -0.64 -20.37
C THR A 55 11.65 -1.04 -20.09
N VAL A 56 10.78 -0.05 -19.90
CA VAL A 56 9.37 -0.28 -19.59
C VAL A 56 8.50 0.24 -20.73
N SER A 57 7.50 -0.55 -21.14
CA SER A 57 6.52 -0.10 -22.12
C SER A 57 5.67 1.06 -21.60
N ASP A 58 5.13 1.89 -22.50
CA ASP A 58 4.22 2.98 -22.12
C ASP A 58 3.04 2.51 -21.26
N VAL A 59 2.90 3.13 -20.09
CA VAL A 59 1.74 2.97 -19.20
C VAL A 59 0.78 4.11 -19.46
N VAL A 60 -0.33 3.82 -20.15
CA VAL A 60 -1.38 4.80 -20.48
C VAL A 60 -2.56 4.60 -19.54
N CYS A 61 -3.03 5.70 -18.95
CA CYS A 61 -4.13 5.71 -18.01
C CYS A 61 -5.47 5.48 -18.74
N ALA A 62 -6.25 4.52 -18.25
CA ALA A 62 -7.64 4.32 -18.68
C ALA A 62 -8.63 5.17 -17.85
N GLY A 63 -8.24 5.50 -16.62
CA GLY A 63 -9.01 6.35 -15.71
C GLY A 63 -8.10 6.96 -14.62
N PRO A 64 -8.63 7.82 -13.75
CA PRO A 64 -9.94 8.47 -13.84
C PRO A 64 -10.07 9.38 -15.09
N GLU A 65 -11.26 9.90 -15.41
CA GLU A 65 -11.53 10.62 -16.68
C GLU A 65 -10.58 11.80 -16.93
N ASP A 66 -10.16 12.51 -15.89
CA ASP A 66 -9.17 13.60 -15.96
C ASP A 66 -7.74 13.11 -16.27
N MET A 67 -7.46 11.82 -16.08
CA MET A 67 -6.18 11.18 -16.37
C MET A 67 -6.19 10.32 -17.63
N LYS A 68 -7.36 10.00 -18.16
CA LYS A 68 -7.53 9.12 -19.31
C LYS A 68 -6.69 9.57 -20.52
N GLY A 69 -5.97 8.61 -21.10
CA GLY A 69 -5.09 8.84 -22.26
C GLY A 69 -3.73 9.47 -21.93
N LYS A 70 -3.50 9.93 -20.69
CA LYS A 70 -2.18 10.44 -20.28
C LYS A 70 -1.23 9.27 -19.99
N ARG A 71 0.06 9.50 -20.23
CA ARG A 71 1.12 8.56 -19.88
C ARG A 71 1.55 8.77 -18.44
N LEU A 72 1.59 7.69 -17.67
CA LEU A 72 1.94 7.74 -16.25
C LEU A 72 3.36 8.28 -16.02
N ASN A 73 4.31 7.93 -16.90
CA ASN A 73 5.71 8.36 -16.76
C ASN A 73 5.92 9.87 -17.01
N ASP A 74 5.04 10.49 -17.80
CA ASP A 74 5.13 11.91 -18.18
C ASP A 74 4.55 12.83 -17.10
N MET A 75 3.83 12.27 -16.13
CA MET A 75 3.15 13.05 -15.08
C MET A 75 4.15 13.57 -14.05
N THR A 76 4.10 14.86 -13.72
CA THR A 76 4.91 15.47 -12.65
C THR A 76 4.34 15.17 -11.27
N SER A 77 3.02 15.09 -11.15
CA SER A 77 2.30 14.72 -9.94
C SER A 77 0.97 14.06 -10.29
N LEU A 78 0.52 13.17 -9.42
CA LEU A 78 -0.87 12.75 -9.37
C LEU A 78 -1.54 13.68 -8.37
N GLN A 79 -2.40 14.60 -8.85
CA GLN A 79 -2.99 15.70 -8.08
C GLN A 79 -3.94 15.27 -6.95
N ASN A 80 -4.26 13.98 -6.85
CA ASN A 80 -5.01 13.47 -5.72
C ASN A 80 -4.05 13.33 -4.55
N GLU A 81 -4.18 14.21 -3.55
CA GLU A 81 -3.56 13.99 -2.25
C GLU A 81 -3.97 12.60 -1.77
N CYS A 82 -3.01 11.66 -1.81
CA CYS A 82 -3.20 10.38 -1.18
C CYS A 82 -3.27 10.64 0.32
N VAL A 83 -4.48 10.89 0.84
CA VAL A 83 -4.76 10.63 2.24
C VAL A 83 -4.81 9.11 2.34
N SER A 84 -3.63 8.48 2.27
CA SER A 84 -3.43 7.33 3.10
C SER A 84 -3.55 7.89 4.51
N THR A 85 -4.67 7.64 5.18
CA THR A 85 -4.52 7.26 6.59
C THR A 85 -3.37 6.26 6.54
N GLY A 86 -2.27 6.57 7.23
CA GLY A 86 -1.13 5.67 7.34
C GLY A 86 -1.54 4.45 8.14
N GLU A 87 -2.60 3.77 7.73
CA GLU A 87 -3.01 2.46 8.16
C GLU A 87 -1.90 1.56 7.65
N LYS A 88 -0.90 1.38 8.51
CA LYS A 88 -0.38 0.04 8.72
C LYS A 88 -1.63 -0.80 8.93
N HIS A 89 -2.11 -1.45 7.87
CA HIS A 89 -3.17 -2.43 7.97
C HIS A 89 -2.60 -3.57 8.79
N LEU A 90 -2.72 -3.43 10.11
CA LEU A 90 -2.58 -4.54 11.00
C LEU A 90 -3.74 -5.45 10.64
N LYS A 91 -3.43 -6.58 9.99
CA LYS A 91 -4.43 -7.61 9.77
C LYS A 91 -4.82 -8.12 11.15
N SER A 92 -5.96 -7.68 11.64
CA SER A 92 -6.54 -8.14 12.89
C SER A 92 -7.60 -9.20 12.62
N LEU A 93 -7.73 -10.14 13.53
CA LEU A 93 -8.84 -11.09 13.57
C LEU A 93 -10.03 -10.45 14.31
N SER A 94 -9.76 -9.74 15.41
CA SER A 94 -10.74 -8.96 16.17
C SER A 94 -10.13 -7.66 16.70
N VAL A 95 -10.99 -6.66 16.89
CA VAL A 95 -10.67 -5.40 17.54
C VAL A 95 -11.81 -5.07 18.51
N ASP A 96 -11.47 -4.85 19.77
CA ASP A 96 -12.42 -4.55 20.84
C ASP A 96 -12.01 -3.29 21.59
N THR A 97 -12.97 -2.45 21.96
CA THR A 97 -12.73 -1.24 22.76
C THR A 97 -13.35 -1.40 24.15
N PHE A 98 -12.62 -0.97 25.18
CA PHE A 98 -13.11 -1.03 26.56
C PHE A 98 -12.61 0.15 27.39
N SER A 99 -13.32 0.42 28.49
CA SER A 99 -12.96 1.48 29.44
C SER A 99 -12.58 0.89 30.78
N TYR A 100 -11.47 1.35 31.35
CA TYR A 100 -11.00 0.93 32.66
C TYR A 100 -10.40 2.12 33.41
N LYS A 101 -10.79 2.33 34.67
CA LYS A 101 -10.35 3.49 35.48
C LYS A 101 -10.50 4.85 34.76
N ASN A 102 -11.56 5.02 33.99
CA ASN A 102 -11.86 6.20 33.15
C ASN A 102 -10.91 6.42 31.95
N ASP A 103 -10.01 5.49 31.65
CA ASP A 103 -9.21 5.52 30.43
C ASP A 103 -9.82 4.63 29.34
N VAL A 104 -9.54 4.96 28.07
CA VAL A 104 -9.99 4.21 26.89
C VAL A 104 -8.86 3.30 26.38
N TYR A 105 -9.22 2.04 26.12
CA TYR A 105 -8.30 1.02 25.64
C TYR A 105 -8.82 0.35 24.37
N VAL A 106 -7.88 -0.17 23.57
CA VAL A 106 -8.15 -0.96 22.35
C VAL A 106 -7.38 -2.28 22.47
N ALA A 107 -8.09 -3.40 22.44
CA ALA A 107 -7.52 -4.73 22.33
C ALA A 107 -7.54 -5.17 20.86
N ILE A 108 -6.40 -5.65 20.34
CA ILE A 108 -6.27 -6.13 18.97
C ILE A 108 -5.66 -7.53 18.98
N SER A 109 -6.40 -8.49 18.43
CA SER A 109 -5.85 -9.80 18.07
C SER A 109 -5.38 -9.75 16.62
N ALA A 110 -4.11 -10.03 16.35
CA ALA A 110 -3.56 -10.08 15.00
C ALA A 110 -2.99 -11.48 14.72
N PRO A 111 -3.34 -12.17 13.62
CA PRO A 111 -2.84 -13.51 13.33
C PRO A 111 -1.31 -13.57 13.18
N SER A 112 -0.67 -12.43 12.89
CA SER A 112 0.78 -12.30 12.77
C SER A 112 1.50 -12.21 14.12
N THR A 113 0.78 -12.01 15.22
CA THR A 113 1.32 -11.92 16.57
C THR A 113 0.67 -13.00 17.42
N GLU A 114 1.44 -13.89 18.05
CA GLU A 114 0.92 -14.96 18.96
C GLU A 114 0.37 -14.39 20.29
N SER A 115 -0.16 -13.19 20.25
CA SER A 115 -0.45 -12.36 21.41
C SER A 115 -1.50 -11.31 21.07
N CYS A 116 -2.33 -10.96 22.05
CA CYS A 116 -3.30 -9.87 21.96
C CYS A 116 -2.67 -8.58 22.47
N MET A 117 -2.54 -7.59 21.58
CA MET A 117 -1.97 -6.28 21.92
C MET A 117 -3.04 -5.39 22.53
N ILE A 118 -2.71 -4.72 23.64
CA ILE A 118 -3.57 -3.73 24.28
C ILE A 118 -2.94 -2.36 24.12
N PHE A 119 -3.71 -1.39 23.65
CA PHE A 119 -3.32 0.00 23.53
C PHE A 119 -4.13 0.87 24.48
N GLN A 120 -3.48 1.87 25.08
CA GLN A 120 -4.11 2.92 25.90
C GLN A 120 -4.07 4.24 25.13
N TRP A 121 -5.15 5.01 25.20
CA TRP A 121 -5.20 6.36 24.66
C TRP A 121 -4.38 7.34 25.50
N ASP A 122 -3.44 8.04 24.88
CA ASP A 122 -2.70 9.15 25.48
C ASP A 122 -3.37 10.48 25.11
N HIS A 123 -3.96 11.16 26.10
CA HIS A 123 -4.63 12.44 25.93
C HIS A 123 -3.69 13.63 25.69
N ILE A 124 -2.40 13.49 25.99
CA ILE A 124 -1.37 14.53 25.82
C ILE A 124 -0.80 14.46 24.40
N GLU A 125 -0.38 13.26 23.97
CA GLU A 125 0.20 13.05 22.64
C GLU A 125 -0.86 12.78 21.55
N MET A 126 -2.13 12.66 21.93
CA MET A 126 -3.25 12.41 21.02
C MET A 126 -3.05 11.15 20.16
N ASN A 127 -2.52 10.08 20.77
CA ASN A 127 -2.19 8.82 20.10
C ASN A 127 -2.52 7.60 20.98
N PHE A 128 -2.51 6.40 20.38
CA PHE A 128 -2.57 5.14 21.11
C PHE A 128 -1.16 4.62 21.39
N ARG A 129 -0.84 4.35 22.66
CA ARG A 129 0.42 3.72 23.08
C ARG A 129 0.20 2.27 23.48
N THR A 130 1.20 1.42 23.27
CA THR A 130 1.18 0.04 23.76
C THR A 130 1.12 0.03 25.28
N TYR A 131 0.12 -0.64 25.83
CA TYR A 131 -0.10 -0.80 27.27
C TYR A 131 0.36 -2.19 27.74
N ASP A 132 -0.10 -3.25 27.08
CA ASP A 132 0.22 -4.63 27.45
C ASP A 132 0.18 -5.56 26.22
N ASN A 133 0.75 -6.76 26.36
CA ASN A 133 0.68 -7.81 25.34
C ASN A 133 0.36 -9.17 25.98
N ILE A 134 -0.89 -9.61 25.84
CA ILE A 134 -1.37 -10.86 26.41
C ILE A 134 -0.98 -12.00 25.48
N THR A 135 0.03 -12.77 25.86
CA THR A 135 0.39 -14.00 25.16
C THR A 135 -0.59 -15.11 25.49
N GLY A 136 -1.14 -15.76 24.45
CA GLY A 136 -1.92 -16.98 24.63
C GLY A 136 -0.96 -18.12 24.93
N LYS A 137 -0.96 -18.63 26.17
CA LYS A 137 -0.35 -19.94 26.43
C LYS A 137 -1.30 -21.00 25.89
N PHE A 138 -0.94 -21.62 24.77
CA PHE A 138 -1.50 -22.90 24.37
C PHE A 138 -0.96 -24.02 25.28
#